data_AF-A0A5N8VFI4-F1
#
_entry.id   AF-A0A5N8VFI4-F1
#
_cell.length_a   1.000
_cell.length_b   1.000
_cell.length_c   1.000
_cell.angle_alpha   90.00
_cell.angle_beta   90.00
_cell.angle_gamma   90.00
#
_symmetry.space_group_name_H-M   'P 1'
#
loop_
_entity.id
_entity.type
_entity.pdbx_description
1 polymer ?
#
loop_
_entity_poly.entity_id
_entity_poly.type
_entity_poly.pdbx_seq_one_letter_code
_entity_poly.pdbx_strand_id
1 'polypeptide(L)'
;MTPRPSRPARVLASALAVGTLLTTAACSDGESEGSGATTSPAATGKASPSPSATVAAVTQAQAEAALITAADVEDAWTQAQDPKSWHDTLLTGTVDASQFVTDKSAAADCQRLIDGLYRDDLLGKPAGASAVVGFTQNNSRLLQQTAAYDKAELDKSLSWLAGLADKCAQFTVKGSGGDRTVQVVEATLPKAGDARQGLTVSVKGTSNGEPVTLTLDVAASQVGPNAVTVTNGGTEGVSHDSTANAITFGTQHLKDVLAGKTPAPAPSQIE
;
A
#
# COMPACT_ATOMS: atom_id res chain seq x y z
N MET A 1 49.21 -20.16 -9.94
CA MET A 1 49.52 -19.37 -8.73
C MET A 1 50.21 -18.11 -9.19
N THR A 2 49.50 -16.99 -9.13
CA THR A 2 49.93 -15.69 -9.66
C THR A 2 49.47 -14.64 -8.66
N PRO A 3 50.29 -13.64 -8.28
CA PRO A 3 50.08 -12.88 -7.05
C PRO A 3 49.00 -11.80 -7.19
N ARG A 4 48.25 -11.60 -6.09
CA ARG A 4 47.18 -10.61 -5.94
C ARG A 4 47.78 -9.24 -5.56
N PRO A 5 47.35 -8.12 -6.15
CA PRO A 5 47.84 -6.80 -5.77
C PRO A 5 47.19 -6.29 -4.47
N SER A 6 48.03 -5.82 -3.56
CA SER A 6 47.70 -5.24 -2.26
C SER A 6 47.05 -3.86 -2.41
N ARG A 7 45.92 -3.63 -1.71
CA ARG A 7 45.27 -2.31 -1.63
C ARG A 7 45.69 -1.59 -0.34
N PRO A 8 45.98 -0.26 -0.38
CA PRO A 8 46.30 0.51 0.81
C PRO A 8 45.05 0.81 1.64
N ALA A 9 45.14 0.58 2.95
CA ALA A 9 44.13 0.95 3.94
C ALA A 9 44.09 2.47 4.12
N ARG A 10 42.92 3.08 3.89
CA ARG A 10 42.66 4.48 4.26
C ARG A 10 42.13 4.51 5.70
N VAL A 11 42.92 5.12 6.57
CA VAL A 11 42.55 5.49 7.94
C VAL A 11 41.71 6.76 7.86
N LEU A 12 40.45 6.73 8.31
CA LEU A 12 39.62 7.91 8.50
C LEU A 12 39.56 8.23 9.99
N ALA A 13 40.05 9.43 10.31
CA ALA A 13 40.12 9.97 11.66
C ALA A 13 38.75 10.50 12.10
N SER A 14 38.35 10.12 13.31
CA SER A 14 37.16 10.60 14.01
C SER A 14 37.39 12.00 14.58
N ALA A 15 36.58 12.98 14.19
CA ALA A 15 36.54 14.28 14.86
C ALA A 15 35.33 14.31 15.81
N LEU A 16 35.62 14.29 17.12
CA LEU A 16 34.63 14.55 18.17
C LEU A 16 34.38 16.06 18.28
N ALA A 17 33.11 16.47 18.17
CA ALA A 17 32.68 17.81 18.56
C ALA A 17 31.88 17.72 19.87
N VAL A 18 32.49 18.27 20.93
CA VAL A 18 31.90 18.49 22.25
C VAL A 18 31.12 19.80 22.21
N GLY A 19 29.84 19.77 22.58
CA GLY A 19 29.00 20.96 22.73
C GLY A 19 28.21 20.88 24.04
N THR A 20 28.57 21.75 24.98
CA THR A 20 28.01 21.86 26.34
C THR A 20 26.81 22.83 26.41
N LEU A 21 25.78 22.39 27.13
CA LEU A 21 24.90 23.10 28.08
C LEU A 21 24.32 24.48 27.72
N LEU A 22 22.99 24.59 27.77
CA LEU A 22 22.30 25.63 28.55
C LEU A 22 20.97 25.12 29.11
N THR A 23 20.94 25.03 30.44
CA THR A 23 19.77 24.87 31.31
C THR A 23 19.01 26.19 31.43
N THR A 24 17.70 26.18 31.26
CA THR A 24 16.82 27.16 31.94
C THR A 24 15.66 26.42 32.59
N ALA A 25 15.57 26.58 33.91
CA ALA A 25 14.46 26.17 34.73
C ALA A 25 13.56 27.39 34.95
N ALA A 26 12.25 27.17 34.93
CA ALA A 26 11.29 27.99 35.67
C ALA A 26 10.04 27.16 35.95
N CYS A 27 10.04 26.50 37.11
CA CYS A 27 8.80 26.17 37.80
C CYS A 27 8.38 27.43 38.56
N SER A 28 7.12 27.85 38.45
CA SER A 28 6.49 28.55 39.56
C SER A 28 5.19 27.84 39.86
N ASP A 29 5.26 27.08 40.94
CA ASP A 29 4.13 26.60 41.71
C ASP A 29 3.43 27.80 42.37
N GLY A 30 2.13 27.66 42.61
CA GLY A 30 1.26 28.77 42.99
C GLY A 30 -0.07 28.25 43.53
N GLU A 31 0.01 27.45 44.59
CA GLU A 31 -1.15 27.09 45.41
C GLU A 31 -1.58 28.30 46.26
N SER A 32 -2.87 28.61 46.20
CA SER A 32 -3.52 29.53 47.16
C SER A 32 -4.85 28.91 47.56
N GLU A 33 -4.88 28.40 48.78
CA GLU A 33 -6.06 27.95 49.48
C GLU A 33 -6.96 29.14 49.81
N GLY A 34 -8.17 29.12 49.27
CA GLY A 34 -9.25 30.05 49.60
C GLY A 34 -10.50 29.26 49.98
N SER A 35 -10.72 29.11 51.28
CA SER A 35 -11.91 28.50 51.87
C SER A 35 -13.11 29.45 51.74
N GLY A 36 -14.22 28.99 51.15
CA GLY A 36 -15.47 29.75 51.15
C GLY A 36 -16.57 29.24 50.22
N ALA A 37 -17.69 28.85 50.83
CA ALA A 37 -19.05 28.77 50.29
C ALA A 37 -19.48 27.51 49.50
N THR A 38 -20.13 26.63 50.26
CA THR A 38 -21.12 25.62 49.89
C THR A 38 -22.02 26.05 48.73
N THR A 39 -21.88 25.40 47.58
CA THR A 39 -22.93 25.32 46.55
C THR A 39 -22.93 23.89 45.98
N SER A 40 -24.09 23.24 46.05
CA SER A 40 -24.32 21.87 45.59
C SER A 40 -23.92 21.70 44.12
N PRO A 41 -23.08 20.72 43.75
CA PRO A 41 -23.00 20.28 42.38
C PRO A 41 -24.26 19.49 42.07
N ALA A 42 -25.12 20.03 41.20
CA ALA A 42 -26.08 19.22 40.48
C ALA A 42 -25.31 18.09 39.79
N ALA A 43 -25.76 16.85 40.00
CA ALA A 43 -25.18 15.66 39.40
C ALA A 43 -25.06 15.88 37.88
N THR A 44 -23.84 16.09 37.41
CA THR A 44 -23.50 15.98 35.99
C THR A 44 -23.83 14.57 35.60
N GLY A 45 -24.90 14.42 34.82
CA GLY A 45 -25.23 13.16 34.16
C GLY A 45 -23.97 12.67 33.48
N LYS A 46 -23.47 11.53 33.94
CA LYS A 46 -22.33 10.82 33.37
C LYS A 46 -22.65 10.67 31.88
N ALA A 47 -21.99 11.45 31.02
CA ALA A 47 -22.12 11.31 29.60
C ALA A 47 -21.73 9.86 29.27
N SER A 48 -22.72 9.07 28.87
CA SER A 48 -22.52 7.73 28.35
C SER A 48 -21.49 7.84 27.22
N PRO A 49 -20.47 6.96 27.13
CA PRO A 49 -19.55 7.01 26.01
C PRO A 49 -20.34 6.93 24.72
N SER A 50 -20.25 8.00 23.91
CA SER A 50 -20.83 8.01 22.57
C SER A 50 -20.34 6.76 21.83
N PRO A 51 -21.21 6.07 21.06
CA PRO A 51 -20.76 4.97 20.23
C PRO A 51 -19.62 5.48 19.35
N SER A 52 -18.50 4.76 19.34
CA SER A 52 -17.33 5.07 18.52
C SER A 52 -17.80 5.53 17.14
N ALA A 53 -17.46 6.77 16.76
CA ALA A 53 -17.85 7.32 15.48
C ALA A 53 -17.45 6.33 14.39
N THR A 54 -18.44 5.75 13.71
CA THR A 54 -18.19 4.86 12.60
C THR A 54 -17.48 5.67 11.53
N VAL A 55 -16.30 5.22 11.10
CA VAL A 55 -15.55 5.89 10.02
C VAL A 55 -16.44 5.95 8.79
N ALA A 56 -16.71 7.15 8.29
CA ALA A 56 -17.56 7.35 7.12
C ALA A 56 -16.86 6.91 5.83
N ALA A 57 -17.64 6.60 4.81
CA ALA A 57 -17.14 6.44 3.45
C ALA A 57 -16.56 7.78 2.94
N VAL A 58 -15.44 7.74 2.22
CA VAL A 58 -14.86 8.93 1.58
C VAL A 58 -15.83 9.51 0.56
N THR A 59 -15.86 10.84 0.50
CA THR A 59 -16.44 11.58 -0.64
C THR A 59 -15.49 11.58 -1.83
N GLN A 60 -15.97 11.99 -3.00
CA GLN A 60 -15.13 12.07 -4.21
C GLN A 60 -13.93 13.02 -4.01
N ALA A 61 -14.15 14.20 -3.44
CA ALA A 61 -13.08 15.15 -3.16
C ALA A 61 -12.06 14.59 -2.16
N GLN A 62 -12.50 13.82 -1.16
CA GLN A 62 -11.59 13.16 -0.22
C GLN A 62 -10.80 12.03 -0.89
N ALA A 63 -11.43 11.24 -1.77
CA ALA A 63 -10.73 10.19 -2.52
C ALA A 63 -9.62 10.78 -3.41
N GLU A 64 -9.88 11.91 -4.08
CA GLU A 64 -8.91 12.65 -4.89
C GLU A 64 -7.80 13.28 -4.05
N ALA A 65 -8.16 13.92 -2.93
CA ALA A 65 -7.19 14.53 -2.03
C ALA A 65 -6.29 13.50 -1.32
N ALA A 66 -6.74 12.25 -1.21
CA ALA A 66 -5.99 11.15 -0.62
C ALA A 66 -5.04 10.43 -1.60
N LEU A 67 -4.94 10.90 -2.85
CA LEU A 67 -4.02 10.33 -3.81
C LEU A 67 -2.58 10.75 -3.48
N ILE A 68 -1.68 9.78 -3.54
CA ILE A 68 -0.25 10.04 -3.37
C ILE A 68 0.30 10.90 -4.52
N THR A 69 1.44 11.52 -4.28
CA THR A 69 2.24 12.27 -5.27
C THR A 69 3.51 11.50 -5.61
N ALA A 70 4.26 11.95 -6.62
CA ALA A 70 5.54 11.32 -6.97
C ALA A 70 6.54 11.33 -5.81
N ALA A 71 6.55 12.40 -5.01
CA ALA A 71 7.41 12.53 -3.83
C ALA A 71 7.10 11.51 -2.73
N ASP A 72 5.86 11.02 -2.67
CA ASP A 72 5.46 9.96 -1.73
C ASP A 72 5.91 8.57 -2.18
N VAL A 73 6.31 8.40 -3.43
CA VAL A 73 6.81 7.13 -3.95
C VAL A 73 8.33 7.07 -3.79
N GLU A 74 9.05 7.90 -4.58
CA GLU A 74 10.51 8.04 -4.66
C GLU A 74 10.83 9.08 -5.77
N ASP A 75 12.03 9.68 -5.75
CA ASP A 75 12.38 10.83 -6.61
C ASP A 75 12.36 10.56 -8.13
N ALA A 76 12.49 9.31 -8.55
CA ALA A 76 12.61 8.94 -9.96
C ALA A 76 11.27 8.56 -10.64
N TRP A 77 10.15 8.70 -9.95
CA TRP A 77 8.82 8.41 -10.49
C TRP A 77 8.19 9.64 -11.13
N THR A 78 7.59 9.47 -12.32
CA THR A 78 6.87 10.55 -13.03
C THR A 78 5.38 10.24 -13.11
N GLN A 79 4.53 11.20 -12.79
CA GLN A 79 3.08 11.03 -12.86
C GLN A 79 2.63 10.79 -14.32
N ALA A 80 1.80 9.77 -14.50
CA ALA A 80 1.21 9.41 -15.78
C ALA A 80 -0.08 10.20 -16.06
N GLN A 81 -0.37 10.40 -17.35
CA GLN A 81 -1.55 11.15 -17.79
C GLN A 81 -2.83 10.32 -17.78
N ASP A 82 -2.75 9.04 -18.21
CA ASP A 82 -3.92 8.16 -18.30
C ASP A 82 -3.63 6.76 -17.75
N PRO A 83 -3.43 6.63 -16.43
CA PRO A 83 -3.08 5.36 -15.81
C PRO A 83 -4.23 4.34 -15.83
N LYS A 84 -5.47 4.75 -16.10
CA LYS A 84 -6.64 3.86 -16.21
C LYS A 84 -6.65 3.02 -17.48
N SER A 85 -5.94 3.47 -18.52
CA SER A 85 -5.84 2.76 -19.79
C SER A 85 -4.82 1.60 -19.77
N TRP A 86 -4.07 1.47 -18.67
CA TRP A 86 -3.00 0.51 -18.56
C TRP A 86 -3.52 -0.90 -18.41
N HIS A 87 -3.09 -1.77 -19.31
CA HIS A 87 -3.37 -3.19 -19.25
C HIS A 87 -2.14 -3.97 -19.67
N ASP A 88 -1.80 -5.02 -18.92
CA ASP A 88 -0.74 -5.93 -19.33
C ASP A 88 -1.35 -7.18 -19.97
N THR A 89 -1.07 -7.40 -21.25
CA THR A 89 -1.59 -8.56 -21.98
C THR A 89 -1.08 -9.89 -21.43
N LEU A 90 0.04 -9.90 -20.69
CA LEU A 90 0.54 -11.07 -19.95
C LEU A 90 -0.39 -11.47 -18.80
N LEU A 91 -1.38 -10.66 -18.43
CA LEU A 91 -2.42 -10.99 -17.45
C LEU A 91 -3.73 -11.46 -18.08
N THR A 92 -3.79 -11.68 -19.41
CA THR A 92 -5.02 -12.16 -20.07
C THR A 92 -5.09 -13.68 -20.12
N GLY A 93 -6.27 -14.27 -20.32
CA GLY A 93 -6.41 -15.72 -20.52
C GLY A 93 -7.00 -16.46 -19.32
N THR A 94 -6.86 -17.78 -19.32
CA THR A 94 -7.61 -18.66 -18.41
C THR A 94 -6.68 -19.56 -17.61
N VAL A 95 -6.90 -19.61 -16.30
CA VAL A 95 -6.21 -20.54 -15.40
C VAL A 95 -6.48 -21.97 -15.80
N ASP A 96 -5.43 -22.78 -15.85
CA ASP A 96 -5.55 -24.21 -16.08
C ASP A 96 -6.14 -24.91 -14.86
N ALA A 97 -7.47 -24.97 -14.80
CA ALA A 97 -8.19 -25.63 -13.72
C ALA A 97 -7.84 -27.11 -13.54
N SER A 98 -7.28 -27.78 -14.56
CA SER A 98 -6.87 -29.19 -14.47
C SER A 98 -5.68 -29.41 -13.52
N GLN A 99 -4.90 -28.37 -13.22
CA GLN A 99 -3.79 -28.42 -12.26
C GLN A 99 -4.26 -28.49 -10.80
N PHE A 100 -5.52 -28.11 -10.53
CA PHE A 100 -6.08 -28.04 -9.19
C PHE A 100 -6.86 -29.32 -8.86
N VAL A 101 -6.14 -30.39 -8.51
CA VAL A 101 -6.73 -31.71 -8.25
C VAL A 101 -7.42 -31.78 -6.89
N THR A 102 -6.79 -31.22 -5.86
CA THR A 102 -7.24 -31.33 -4.45
C THR A 102 -8.24 -30.25 -4.09
N ASP A 103 -7.92 -28.98 -4.37
CA ASP A 103 -8.82 -27.84 -4.14
C ASP A 103 -9.23 -27.22 -5.49
N LYS A 104 -10.31 -27.75 -6.07
CA LYS A 104 -10.85 -27.24 -7.34
C LYS A 104 -11.35 -25.79 -7.24
N SER A 105 -11.67 -25.32 -6.04
CA SER A 105 -12.13 -23.94 -5.84
C SER A 105 -10.99 -22.94 -5.97
N ALA A 106 -9.76 -23.35 -5.66
CA ALA A 106 -8.57 -22.52 -5.83
C ALA A 106 -8.35 -22.06 -7.28
N ALA A 107 -8.76 -22.86 -8.29
CA ALA A 107 -8.68 -22.42 -9.68
C ALA A 107 -9.50 -21.14 -9.94
N ALA A 108 -10.68 -21.01 -9.33
CA ALA A 108 -11.52 -19.82 -9.44
C ALA A 108 -10.91 -18.63 -8.66
N ASP A 109 -10.30 -18.89 -7.50
CA ASP A 109 -9.57 -17.87 -6.75
C ASP A 109 -8.37 -17.33 -7.55
N CYS A 110 -7.59 -18.20 -8.19
CA CYS A 110 -6.44 -17.78 -8.99
C CYS A 110 -6.87 -17.09 -10.29
N GLN A 111 -8.02 -17.48 -10.88
CA GLN A 111 -8.60 -16.75 -12.01
C GLN A 111 -9.02 -15.34 -11.58
N ARG A 112 -9.67 -15.21 -10.41
CA ARG A 112 -10.05 -13.90 -9.86
C ARG A 112 -8.82 -13.01 -9.63
N LEU A 113 -7.69 -13.57 -9.18
CA LEU A 113 -6.43 -12.82 -9.05
C LEU A 113 -5.97 -12.26 -10.39
N ILE A 114 -5.86 -13.10 -11.43
CA ILE A 114 -5.39 -12.68 -12.75
C ILE A 114 -6.30 -11.63 -13.38
N ASP A 115 -7.61 -11.87 -13.33
CA ASP A 115 -8.61 -10.94 -13.83
C ASP A 115 -8.57 -9.60 -13.09
N GLY A 116 -8.40 -9.65 -11.76
CA GLY A 116 -8.34 -8.46 -10.91
C GLY A 116 -7.06 -7.65 -11.10
N LEU A 117 -5.93 -8.30 -11.37
CA LEU A 117 -4.68 -7.63 -11.75
C LEU A 117 -4.80 -6.95 -13.12
N TYR A 118 -5.52 -7.56 -14.07
CA TYR A 118 -5.71 -6.99 -15.39
C TYR A 118 -6.64 -5.77 -15.39
N ARG A 119 -7.67 -5.78 -14.52
CA ARG A 119 -8.68 -4.72 -14.40
C ARG A 119 -8.38 -3.68 -13.31
N ASP A 120 -7.34 -3.90 -12.51
CA ASP A 120 -7.04 -3.13 -11.31
C ASP A 120 -8.21 -3.08 -10.30
N ASP A 121 -8.93 -4.21 -10.13
CA ASP A 121 -10.13 -4.32 -9.28
C ASP A 121 -10.08 -5.45 -8.25
N LEU A 122 -8.91 -5.75 -7.68
CA LEU A 122 -8.70 -6.88 -6.76
C LEU A 122 -9.60 -6.86 -5.51
N LEU A 123 -9.93 -5.68 -5.00
CA LEU A 123 -10.86 -5.53 -3.88
C LEU A 123 -12.34 -5.59 -4.30
N GLY A 124 -12.61 -5.74 -5.61
CA GLY A 124 -13.91 -5.60 -6.24
C GLY A 124 -14.16 -4.18 -6.71
N LYS A 125 -15.36 -3.94 -7.26
CA LYS A 125 -15.78 -2.61 -7.66
C LYS A 125 -16.08 -1.75 -6.42
N PRO A 126 -15.59 -0.50 -6.34
CA PRO A 126 -15.99 0.44 -5.32
C PRO A 126 -17.52 0.58 -5.24
N ALA A 127 -18.05 0.64 -4.03
CA ALA A 127 -19.47 0.89 -3.79
C ALA A 127 -19.79 2.40 -3.76
N GLY A 128 -18.76 3.24 -3.63
CA GLY A 128 -18.88 4.69 -3.55
C GLY A 128 -17.80 5.43 -4.33
N ALA A 129 -17.35 6.57 -3.79
CA ALA A 129 -16.34 7.40 -4.41
C ALA A 129 -15.04 6.63 -4.67
N SER A 130 -14.36 7.00 -5.75
CA SER A 130 -13.06 6.44 -6.09
C SER A 130 -12.24 7.41 -6.93
N ALA A 131 -10.94 7.44 -6.66
CA ALA A 131 -9.97 8.17 -7.43
C ALA A 131 -8.72 7.30 -7.64
N VAL A 132 -7.97 7.59 -8.70
CA VAL A 132 -6.73 6.88 -9.03
C VAL A 132 -5.66 7.87 -9.47
N VAL A 133 -4.42 7.53 -9.18
CA VAL A 133 -3.21 8.16 -9.73
C VAL A 133 -2.27 7.06 -10.19
N GLY A 134 -1.44 7.35 -11.18
CA GLY A 134 -0.39 6.42 -11.59
C GLY A 134 0.90 7.13 -11.94
N PHE A 135 1.99 6.38 -11.85
CA PHE A 135 3.35 6.83 -12.07
C PHE A 135 4.11 5.82 -12.91
N THR A 136 5.11 6.30 -13.63
CA THR A 136 6.01 5.47 -14.44
C THR A 136 7.45 5.75 -14.07
N GLN A 137 8.27 4.70 -14.10
CA GLN A 137 9.72 4.75 -14.01
C GLN A 137 10.27 3.65 -14.91
N ASN A 138 11.01 4.00 -15.96
CA ASN A 138 11.47 3.05 -17.00
C ASN A 138 10.31 2.19 -17.53
N ASN A 139 10.44 0.87 -17.47
CA ASN A 139 9.42 -0.10 -17.87
C ASN A 139 8.50 -0.56 -16.70
N SER A 140 8.51 0.18 -15.60
CA SER A 140 7.67 -0.07 -14.43
C SER A 140 6.57 0.97 -14.30
N ARG A 141 5.43 0.54 -13.78
CA ARG A 141 4.28 1.38 -13.47
C ARG A 141 3.84 1.17 -12.03
N LEU A 142 3.38 2.23 -11.39
CA LEU A 142 2.73 2.18 -10.08
C LEU A 142 1.37 2.84 -10.21
N LEU A 143 0.30 2.12 -9.90
CA LEU A 143 -1.06 2.62 -9.83
C LEU A 143 -1.51 2.60 -8.38
N GLN A 144 -2.07 3.71 -7.91
CA GLN A 144 -2.71 3.80 -6.60
C GLN A 144 -4.19 4.17 -6.78
N GLN A 145 -5.08 3.43 -6.11
CA GLN A 145 -6.50 3.71 -6.03
C GLN A 145 -6.91 3.97 -4.59
N THR A 146 -7.67 5.05 -4.36
CA THR A 146 -8.39 5.29 -3.11
C THR A 146 -9.87 5.15 -3.38
N ALA A 147 -10.59 4.37 -2.56
CA ALA A 147 -12.00 4.11 -2.79
C ALA A 147 -12.79 3.77 -1.52
N ALA A 148 -14.11 3.99 -1.59
CA ALA A 148 -15.09 3.53 -0.62
C ALA A 148 -15.78 2.23 -1.09
N TYR A 149 -15.97 1.30 -0.15
CA TYR A 149 -16.56 -0.01 -0.37
C TYR A 149 -17.70 -0.30 0.60
N ASP A 150 -18.47 -1.35 0.30
CA ASP A 150 -19.20 -2.04 1.36
C ASP A 150 -18.18 -2.69 2.31
N LYS A 151 -18.33 -2.46 3.62
CA LYS A 151 -17.35 -2.91 4.62
C LYS A 151 -17.22 -4.44 4.64
N ALA A 152 -18.34 -5.15 4.55
CA ALA A 152 -18.32 -6.61 4.63
C ALA A 152 -17.70 -7.23 3.37
N GLU A 153 -17.97 -6.67 2.19
CA GLU A 153 -17.33 -7.10 0.95
C GLU A 153 -15.83 -6.77 0.92
N LEU A 154 -15.42 -5.60 1.44
CA LEU A 154 -14.01 -5.25 1.58
C LEU A 154 -13.27 -6.23 2.51
N ASP A 155 -13.86 -6.59 3.64
CA ASP A 155 -13.28 -7.56 4.59
C ASP A 155 -13.12 -8.94 3.94
N LYS A 156 -14.12 -9.39 3.19
CA LYS A 156 -14.05 -10.64 2.41
C LYS A 156 -12.94 -10.58 1.36
N SER A 157 -12.81 -9.47 0.64
CA SER A 157 -11.75 -9.29 -0.37
C SER A 157 -10.36 -9.32 0.24
N LEU A 158 -10.15 -8.68 1.40
CA LEU A 158 -8.86 -8.73 2.10
C LEU A 158 -8.55 -10.13 2.64
N SER A 159 -9.55 -10.82 3.21
CA SER A 159 -9.40 -12.21 3.65
C SER A 159 -9.12 -13.15 2.48
N TRP A 160 -9.71 -12.91 1.32
CA TRP A 160 -9.44 -13.65 0.10
C TRP A 160 -7.99 -13.42 -0.36
N LEU A 161 -7.55 -12.16 -0.46
CA LEU A 161 -6.16 -11.82 -0.82
C LEU A 161 -5.14 -12.50 0.11
N ALA A 162 -5.44 -12.58 1.42
CA ALA A 162 -4.56 -13.19 2.41
C ALA A 162 -4.34 -14.69 2.18
N GLY A 163 -5.33 -15.39 1.60
CA GLY A 163 -5.21 -16.81 1.29
C GLY A 163 -4.56 -17.11 -0.07
N LEU A 164 -4.27 -16.11 -0.90
CA LEU A 164 -3.83 -16.35 -2.28
C LEU A 164 -2.42 -16.90 -2.39
N ALA A 165 -1.49 -16.52 -1.50
CA ALA A 165 -0.14 -17.08 -1.54
C ALA A 165 -0.15 -18.60 -1.32
N ASP A 166 -1.03 -19.10 -0.45
CA ASP A 166 -1.19 -20.54 -0.20
C ASP A 166 -1.94 -21.25 -1.34
N LYS A 167 -3.06 -20.67 -1.79
CA LYS A 167 -3.93 -21.29 -2.80
C LYS A 167 -3.36 -21.22 -4.23
N CYS A 168 -2.62 -20.16 -4.53
CA CYS A 168 -2.15 -19.81 -5.87
C CYS A 168 -0.62 -19.73 -5.96
N ALA A 169 0.10 -20.40 -5.05
CA ALA A 169 1.56 -20.38 -4.96
C ALA A 169 2.25 -20.50 -6.33
N GLN A 170 1.77 -21.42 -7.17
CA GLN A 170 2.15 -21.49 -8.58
C GLN A 170 1.03 -22.12 -9.42
N PHE A 171 0.71 -21.52 -10.57
CA PHE A 171 -0.28 -22.05 -11.51
C PHE A 171 0.01 -21.62 -12.95
N THR A 172 -0.66 -22.24 -13.91
CA THR A 172 -0.54 -21.92 -15.34
C THR A 172 -1.76 -21.14 -15.84
N VAL A 173 -1.51 -20.10 -16.62
CA VAL A 173 -2.53 -19.37 -17.40
C VAL A 173 -2.34 -19.70 -18.88
N LYS A 174 -3.38 -20.23 -19.51
CA LYS A 174 -3.44 -20.47 -20.96
C LYS A 174 -3.93 -19.22 -21.68
N GLY A 175 -3.25 -18.80 -22.74
CA GLY A 175 -3.72 -17.69 -23.59
C GLY A 175 -3.12 -17.72 -24.99
N SER A 176 -3.46 -16.70 -25.78
CA SER A 176 -3.05 -16.60 -27.19
C SER A 176 -1.54 -16.54 -27.41
N GLY A 177 -0.79 -16.01 -26.44
CA GLY A 177 0.68 -15.96 -26.44
C GLY A 177 1.36 -17.22 -25.88
N GLY A 178 0.62 -18.32 -25.69
CA GLY A 178 1.12 -19.54 -25.07
C GLY A 178 0.86 -19.60 -23.56
N ASP A 179 1.33 -20.71 -22.96
CA ASP A 179 1.19 -20.98 -21.54
C ASP A 179 2.14 -20.09 -20.73
N ARG A 180 1.59 -19.47 -19.68
CA ARG A 180 2.33 -18.64 -18.74
C ARG A 180 2.35 -19.28 -17.37
N THR A 181 3.50 -19.23 -16.71
CA THR A 181 3.63 -19.67 -15.32
C THR A 181 3.51 -18.46 -14.41
N VAL A 182 2.58 -18.53 -13.47
CA VAL A 182 2.35 -17.51 -12.45
C VAL A 182 2.89 -18.04 -11.12
N GLN A 183 3.60 -17.20 -10.36
CA GLN A 183 3.97 -17.46 -8.98
C GLN A 183 3.44 -16.34 -8.10
N VAL A 184 2.88 -16.70 -6.94
CA VAL A 184 2.29 -15.78 -5.97
C VAL A 184 2.96 -16.01 -4.63
N VAL A 185 3.53 -14.96 -4.06
CA VAL A 185 4.12 -14.99 -2.71
C VAL A 185 3.54 -13.86 -1.88
N GLU A 186 3.46 -14.06 -0.57
CA GLU A 186 3.05 -13.00 0.35
C GLU A 186 4.11 -11.90 0.40
N ALA A 187 3.68 -10.63 0.34
CA ALA A 187 4.55 -9.48 0.51
C ALA A 187 4.38 -8.90 1.91
N THR A 188 5.50 -8.66 2.60
CA THR A 188 5.48 -8.00 3.91
C THR A 188 5.24 -6.51 3.75
N LEU A 189 4.21 -5.99 4.41
CA LEU A 189 3.85 -4.57 4.35
C LEU A 189 4.05 -3.85 5.70
N PRO A 190 4.44 -2.56 5.65
CA PRO A 190 4.46 -1.71 6.84
C PRO A 190 3.08 -1.67 7.49
N LYS A 191 3.03 -1.47 8.81
CA LYS A 191 1.75 -1.40 9.55
C LYS A 191 1.00 -0.11 9.17
N ALA A 192 0.22 -0.19 8.11
CA ALA A 192 -0.69 0.85 7.66
C ALA A 192 -2.15 0.35 7.75
N GLY A 193 -3.05 1.24 8.15
CA GLY A 193 -4.50 0.95 8.20
C GLY A 193 -4.93 0.06 9.37
N ASP A 194 -6.20 -0.35 9.32
CA ASP A 194 -6.84 -1.27 10.26
C ASP A 194 -6.51 -2.73 9.91
N ALA A 195 -6.45 -3.02 8.61
CA ALA A 195 -6.04 -4.28 8.02
C ALA A 195 -5.28 -4.01 6.72
N ARG A 196 -4.38 -4.92 6.35
CA ARG A 196 -3.59 -4.80 5.12
C ARG A 196 -3.22 -6.17 4.57
N GLN A 197 -3.08 -6.26 3.26
CA GLN A 197 -2.61 -7.47 2.59
C GLN A 197 -1.70 -7.12 1.42
N GLY A 198 -0.61 -7.87 1.27
CA GLY A 198 0.34 -7.71 0.18
C GLY A 198 0.66 -9.03 -0.52
N LEU A 199 0.92 -8.96 -1.82
CA LEU A 199 1.37 -10.08 -2.64
C LEU A 199 2.44 -9.58 -3.62
N THR A 200 3.45 -10.41 -3.89
CA THR A 200 4.28 -10.29 -5.09
C THR A 200 3.89 -11.39 -6.06
N VAL A 201 3.55 -11.00 -7.28
CA VAL A 201 3.11 -11.88 -8.37
C VAL A 201 4.12 -11.79 -9.49
N SER A 202 4.64 -12.93 -9.93
CA SER A 202 5.47 -13.00 -11.14
C SER A 202 4.80 -13.84 -12.21
N VAL A 203 4.83 -13.35 -13.45
CA VAL A 203 4.25 -14.02 -14.62
C VAL A 203 5.36 -14.21 -15.65
N LYS A 204 5.74 -15.46 -15.87
CA LYS A 204 6.73 -15.86 -16.88
C LYS A 204 6.01 -16.29 -18.15
N GLY A 205 6.38 -15.69 -19.27
CA GLY A 205 5.78 -15.95 -20.57
C GLY A 205 6.64 -15.47 -21.72
N THR A 206 5.99 -15.21 -22.85
CA THR A 206 6.63 -14.63 -24.03
C THR A 206 5.87 -13.39 -24.50
N SER A 207 6.60 -12.37 -24.94
CA SER A 207 6.07 -11.20 -25.62
C SER A 207 6.84 -10.99 -26.92
N ASN A 208 6.13 -10.85 -28.05
CA ASN A 208 6.74 -10.77 -29.39
C ASN A 208 7.73 -11.91 -29.70
N GLY A 209 7.48 -13.11 -29.16
CA GLY A 209 8.33 -14.29 -29.35
C GLY A 209 9.53 -14.38 -28.39
N GLU A 210 9.78 -13.35 -27.58
CA GLU A 210 10.90 -13.31 -26.64
C GLU A 210 10.43 -13.63 -25.21
N PRO A 211 11.23 -14.38 -24.42
CA PRO A 211 10.93 -14.61 -23.01
C PRO A 211 10.86 -13.29 -22.22
N VAL A 212 9.81 -13.15 -21.41
CA VAL A 212 9.61 -11.99 -20.52
C VAL A 212 9.08 -12.44 -19.17
N THR A 213 9.46 -11.72 -18.12
CA THR A 213 8.88 -11.87 -16.79
C THR A 213 8.27 -10.54 -16.37
N LEU A 214 6.96 -10.53 -16.14
CA LEU A 214 6.28 -9.43 -15.47
C LEU A 214 6.31 -9.71 -13.97
N THR A 215 6.80 -8.75 -13.18
CA THR A 215 6.73 -8.83 -11.71
C THR A 215 5.91 -7.67 -11.18
N LEU A 216 4.92 -7.97 -10.35
CA LEU A 216 4.03 -7.00 -9.75
C LEU A 216 4.00 -7.20 -8.24
N ASP A 217 4.15 -6.13 -7.48
CA ASP A 217 3.62 -6.06 -6.13
C ASP A 217 2.17 -5.55 -6.19
N VAL A 218 1.34 -6.14 -5.34
CA VAL A 218 0.04 -5.62 -5.00
C VAL A 218 -0.01 -5.43 -3.50
N ALA A 219 -0.56 -4.30 -3.07
CA ALA A 219 -0.85 -4.05 -1.68
C ALA A 219 -2.21 -3.38 -1.50
N ALA A 220 -2.89 -3.73 -0.42
CA ALA A 220 -4.14 -3.11 -0.01
C ALA A 220 -4.08 -2.76 1.49
N SER A 221 -4.65 -1.61 1.85
CA SER A 221 -4.72 -1.11 3.22
C SER A 221 -6.11 -0.52 3.47
N GLN A 222 -6.79 -1.01 4.51
CA GLN A 222 -8.15 -0.61 4.88
C GLN A 222 -8.15 0.46 5.97
N VAL A 223 -9.08 1.41 5.87
CA VAL A 223 -9.42 2.39 6.92
C VAL A 223 -10.95 2.48 6.99
N GLY A 224 -11.56 1.79 7.95
CA GLY A 224 -13.01 1.62 8.02
C GLY A 224 -13.57 0.99 6.73
N PRO A 225 -14.59 1.57 6.09
CA PRO A 225 -15.13 1.09 4.80
C PRO A 225 -14.31 1.54 3.58
N ASN A 226 -13.17 2.21 3.77
CA ASN A 226 -12.34 2.74 2.70
C ASN A 226 -11.07 1.92 2.54
N ALA A 227 -10.47 1.93 1.35
CA ALA A 227 -9.18 1.30 1.13
C ALA A 227 -8.30 2.08 0.16
N VAL A 228 -7.00 1.95 0.37
CA VAL A 228 -5.95 2.26 -0.59
C VAL A 228 -5.45 0.95 -1.20
N THR A 229 -5.42 0.86 -2.52
CA THR A 229 -4.81 -0.26 -3.26
C THR A 229 -3.66 0.27 -4.10
N VAL A 230 -2.55 -0.46 -4.14
CA VAL A 230 -1.37 -0.15 -4.95
C VAL A 230 -1.02 -1.37 -5.79
N THR A 231 -0.84 -1.19 -7.09
CA THR A 231 -0.23 -2.16 -8.01
C THR A 231 1.05 -1.55 -8.56
N ASN A 232 2.20 -2.18 -8.32
CA ASN A 232 3.52 -1.67 -8.71
C ASN A 232 4.32 -2.73 -9.44
N GLY A 233 4.97 -2.39 -10.54
CA GLY A 233 5.99 -3.22 -11.17
C GLY A 233 5.94 -3.19 -12.69
N GLY A 234 6.64 -4.13 -13.29
CA GLY A 234 6.82 -4.19 -14.74
C GLY A 234 7.74 -5.33 -15.15
N THR A 235 8.27 -5.25 -16.37
CA THR A 235 9.13 -6.29 -16.94
C THR A 235 10.59 -6.19 -16.48
N GLU A 236 10.96 -5.11 -15.79
CA GLU A 236 12.28 -4.92 -15.19
C GLU A 236 12.33 -5.33 -13.70
N GLY A 237 11.21 -5.84 -13.16
CA GLY A 237 11.07 -6.19 -11.76
C GLY A 237 10.14 -5.22 -11.02
N VAL A 238 10.31 -5.14 -9.71
CA VAL A 238 9.49 -4.31 -8.82
C VAL A 238 10.35 -3.68 -7.73
N SER A 239 10.06 -2.44 -7.35
CA SER A 239 10.64 -1.80 -6.16
C SER A 239 9.70 -2.00 -4.97
N HIS A 240 10.06 -2.89 -4.05
CA HIS A 240 9.28 -3.15 -2.85
C HIS A 240 9.18 -1.91 -1.93
N ASP A 241 10.22 -1.08 -1.90
CA ASP A 241 10.25 0.15 -1.11
C ASP A 241 9.25 1.17 -1.66
N SER A 242 9.17 1.32 -2.99
CA SER A 242 8.16 2.16 -3.63
C SER A 242 6.73 1.69 -3.30
N THR A 243 6.49 0.37 -3.27
CA THR A 243 5.20 -0.19 -2.83
C THR A 243 4.92 0.15 -1.36
N ALA A 244 5.91 -0.02 -0.48
CA ALA A 244 5.78 0.25 0.95
C ALA A 244 5.52 1.74 1.23
N ASN A 245 6.21 2.64 0.54
CA ASN A 245 6.02 4.08 0.63
C ASN A 245 4.63 4.48 0.14
N ALA A 246 4.22 4.03 -1.05
CA ALA A 246 2.91 4.32 -1.60
C ALA A 246 1.76 3.89 -0.68
N ILE A 247 1.86 2.72 -0.05
CA ILE A 247 0.87 2.25 0.93
C ILE A 247 0.90 3.08 2.21
N THR A 248 2.09 3.39 2.73
CA THR A 248 2.23 4.15 3.97
C THR A 248 1.65 5.55 3.81
N PHE A 249 2.09 6.29 2.80
CA PHE A 249 1.64 7.65 2.55
C PHE A 249 0.19 7.69 2.05
N GLY A 250 -0.22 6.81 1.13
CA GLY A 250 -1.61 6.78 0.67
C GLY A 250 -2.60 6.46 1.79
N THR A 251 -2.24 5.55 2.71
CA THR A 251 -3.06 5.30 3.90
C THR A 251 -3.08 6.48 4.87
N GLN A 252 -1.94 7.15 5.04
CA GLN A 252 -1.86 8.35 5.89
C GLN A 252 -2.71 9.49 5.32
N HIS A 253 -2.60 9.75 4.02
CA HIS A 253 -3.40 10.74 3.31
C HIS A 253 -4.90 10.43 3.43
N LEU A 254 -5.29 9.16 3.28
CA LEU A 254 -6.67 8.71 3.50
C LEU A 254 -7.16 9.00 4.94
N LYS A 255 -6.34 8.71 5.96
CA LYS A 255 -6.68 9.03 7.36
C LYS A 255 -6.81 10.54 7.58
N ASP A 256 -5.95 11.34 6.97
CA ASP A 256 -5.96 12.78 7.10
C ASP A 256 -7.21 13.41 6.49
N VAL A 257 -7.60 13.02 5.26
CA VAL A 257 -8.82 13.55 4.63
C VAL A 257 -10.10 13.14 5.36
N LEU A 258 -10.14 11.94 5.95
CA LEU A 258 -11.25 11.48 6.79
C LEU A 258 -11.34 12.26 8.10
N ALA A 259 -10.21 12.74 8.60
CA ALA A 259 -10.13 13.64 9.75
C ALA A 259 -10.33 15.12 9.38
N GLY A 260 -10.64 15.44 8.12
CA GLY A 260 -10.84 16.81 7.64
C GLY A 260 -9.55 17.63 7.49
N LYS A 261 -8.39 16.96 7.37
CA LYS A 261 -7.08 17.59 7.17
C LYS A 261 -6.68 17.53 5.70
N THR A 262 -5.78 18.42 5.30
CA THR A 262 -5.10 18.37 4.01
C THR A 262 -3.86 17.47 4.11
N PRO A 263 -3.72 16.44 3.27
CA PRO A 263 -2.52 15.61 3.25
C PRO A 263 -1.27 16.41 2.87
N ALA A 264 -0.15 16.06 3.47
CA ALA A 264 1.16 16.60 3.11
C ALA A 264 1.95 15.53 2.36
N PRO A 265 2.70 15.89 1.30
CA PRO A 265 3.62 14.97 0.66
C PRO A 265 4.74 14.57 1.63
N ALA A 266 5.38 13.45 1.35
CA ALA A 266 6.55 12.99 2.08
C ALA A 266 7.61 14.11 2.17
N PRO A 267 8.23 14.32 3.34
CA PRO A 267 9.28 15.31 3.48
C PRO A 267 10.45 14.92 2.56
N SER A 268 10.85 15.84 1.70
CA SER A 268 12.02 15.66 0.84
C SER A 268 13.25 15.40 1.71
N GLN A 269 13.97 14.31 1.44
CA GLN A 269 15.27 14.09 2.07
C GLN A 269 16.21 15.19 1.58
N ILE A 270 16.58 16.09 2.48
CA ILE A 270 17.62 17.08 2.22
C ILE A 270 18.95 16.31 2.26
N GLU A 271 19.57 16.08 1.10
CA GLU A 271 20.97 15.63 0.98
C GLU A 271 21.96 16.73 1.41
#